data_AF-A0AAV5YCY5-F1
#
_entry.id   AF-A0AAV5YCY5-F1
#
_cell.length_a   1.000
_cell.length_b   1.000
_cell.length_c   1.000
_cell.angle_alpha   90.00
_cell.angle_beta   90.00
_cell.angle_gamma   90.00
#
_symmetry.space_group_name_H-M   'P 1'
#
loop_
_entity.id
_entity.type
_entity.pdbx_description
1 polymer ?
#
loop_
_entity_poly.entity_id
_entity_poly.type
_entity_poly.pdbx_seq_one_letter_code
_entity_poly.pdbx_strand_id
1 'polypeptide(L)'
;MLHERDARTLARLRAGQRWLLLAGTLLFLLGAGYMFWAVQRLHSTAAADEPGAFDRPVAGLGRLTEGVERRLGQARPVTALERSLLAELRAQVDLNGRMLILVLRLLIGSVAATAGLALLATTFAQRPLLGIFRRLGI
;
A
#
# COMPACT_ATOMS: atom_id res chain seq x y z
N MET A 1 -13.85 -47.24 2.23
CA MET A 1 -14.76 -46.08 2.06
C MET A 1 -14.24 -44.76 2.64
N LEU A 2 -13.33 -44.74 3.62
CA LEU A 2 -12.66 -43.50 4.09
C LEU A 2 -11.78 -42.84 3.00
N HIS A 3 -10.96 -43.63 2.30
CA HIS A 3 -10.07 -43.15 1.24
C HIS A 3 -10.71 -42.31 0.12
N GLU A 4 -11.95 -42.61 -0.29
CA GLU A 4 -12.62 -41.84 -1.35
C GLU A 4 -13.21 -40.51 -0.86
N ARG A 5 -13.57 -40.43 0.42
CA ARG A 5 -14.00 -39.17 1.04
C ARG A 5 -12.79 -38.25 1.20
N ASP A 6 -11.67 -38.79 1.67
CA ASP A 6 -10.41 -38.05 1.87
C ASP A 6 -9.79 -37.58 0.54
N ALA A 7 -9.84 -38.40 -0.51
CA ALA A 7 -9.40 -38.00 -1.85
C ALA A 7 -10.24 -36.83 -2.42
N ARG A 8 -11.56 -36.80 -2.14
CA ARG A 8 -12.46 -35.72 -2.57
C ARG A 8 -12.26 -34.43 -1.78
N THR A 9 -12.00 -34.50 -0.47
CA THR A 9 -11.64 -33.32 0.35
C THR A 9 -10.27 -32.77 -0.04
N LEU A 10 -9.27 -33.63 -0.29
CA LEU A 10 -7.94 -33.22 -0.77
C LEU A 10 -7.98 -32.55 -2.15
N ALA A 11 -8.82 -33.04 -3.07
CA ALA A 11 -9.00 -32.42 -4.39
C ALA A 11 -9.65 -31.02 -4.29
N ARG A 12 -10.64 -30.84 -3.40
CA ARG A 12 -11.25 -29.53 -3.13
C ARG A 12 -10.27 -28.56 -2.47
N LEU A 13 -9.48 -29.04 -1.52
CA LEU A 13 -8.43 -28.23 -0.87
C LEU A 13 -7.36 -27.78 -1.87
N ARG A 14 -6.93 -28.64 -2.80
CA ARG A 14 -6.00 -28.26 -3.88
C ARG A 14 -6.60 -27.25 -4.86
N ALA A 15 -7.88 -27.35 -5.18
CA ALA A 15 -8.56 -26.39 -6.03
C ALA A 15 -8.58 -25.00 -5.36
N GLY A 16 -8.89 -24.94 -4.06
CA GLY A 16 -8.81 -23.71 -3.26
C GLY A 16 -7.38 -23.18 -3.09
N GLN A 17 -6.39 -24.07 -2.98
CA GLN A 17 -4.98 -23.70 -2.79
C GLN A 17 -4.41 -22.93 -4.00
N ARG A 18 -4.82 -23.27 -5.22
CA ARG A 18 -4.43 -22.51 -6.43
C ARG A 18 -4.99 -21.10 -6.42
N TRP A 19 -6.25 -20.93 -6.01
CA TRP A 19 -6.87 -19.62 -5.88
C TRP A 19 -6.22 -18.78 -4.78
N LEU A 20 -5.83 -19.40 -3.66
CA LEU A 20 -5.10 -18.74 -2.59
C LEU A 20 -3.69 -18.28 -3.00
N LEU A 21 -2.97 -19.09 -3.77
CA LEU A 21 -1.69 -18.69 -4.37
C LEU A 21 -1.87 -17.50 -5.30
N LEU A 22 -2.83 -17.58 -6.22
CA LEU A 22 -3.12 -16.49 -7.15
C LEU A 22 -3.51 -15.21 -6.41
N ALA A 23 -4.34 -15.31 -5.37
CA ALA A 23 -4.75 -14.18 -4.54
C ALA A 23 -3.56 -13.57 -3.80
N GLY A 24 -2.70 -14.39 -3.17
CA GLY A 24 -1.50 -13.93 -2.48
C GLY A 24 -0.50 -13.25 -3.40
N THR A 25 -0.24 -13.84 -4.58
CA THR A 25 0.64 -13.25 -5.61
C THR A 25 0.07 -11.94 -6.14
N LEU A 26 -1.23 -11.92 -6.49
CA LEU A 26 -1.89 -10.72 -6.97
C LEU A 26 -1.80 -9.60 -5.94
N LEU A 27 -2.12 -9.89 -4.67
CA LEU A 27 -2.08 -8.91 -3.59
C LEU A 27 -0.66 -8.38 -3.34
N PHE A 28 0.34 -9.26 -3.39
CA PHE A 28 1.74 -8.86 -3.30
C PHE A 28 2.16 -7.94 -4.44
N LEU A 29 1.86 -8.30 -5.68
CA LEU A 29 2.20 -7.51 -6.87
C LEU A 29 1.48 -6.16 -6.87
N LEU A 30 0.21 -6.12 -6.45
CA LEU A 30 -0.54 -4.88 -6.30
C LEU A 30 0.07 -3.98 -5.22
N GLY A 31 0.43 -4.53 -4.06
CA GLY A 31 1.10 -3.79 -3.00
C GLY A 31 2.45 -3.22 -3.44
N ALA A 32 3.28 -4.04 -4.09
CA ALA A 32 4.58 -3.63 -4.62
C ALA A 32 4.45 -2.58 -5.73
N GLY A 33 3.54 -2.80 -6.68
CA GLY A 33 3.26 -1.85 -7.76
C GLY A 33 2.74 -0.52 -7.24
N TYR A 34 1.87 -0.54 -6.22
CA TYR A 34 1.39 0.67 -5.58
C TYR A 34 2.51 1.46 -4.88
N MET A 35 3.41 0.77 -4.17
CA MET A 35 4.58 1.43 -3.56
C MET A 35 5.50 2.06 -4.62
N PHE A 36 5.78 1.35 -5.71
CA PHE A 36 6.60 1.87 -6.80
C PHE A 36 5.97 3.10 -7.46
N TRP A 37 4.67 3.03 -7.75
CA TRP A 37 3.90 4.14 -8.27
C TRP A 37 3.89 5.35 -7.32
N ALA A 38 3.77 5.12 -6.01
CA ALA A 38 3.79 6.17 -5.00
C ALA A 38 5.14 6.94 -4.98
N VAL A 39 6.26 6.22 -5.10
CA VAL A 39 7.60 6.82 -5.16
C VAL A 39 7.81 7.61 -6.45
N GLN A 40 7.35 7.08 -7.58
CA GLN A 40 7.41 7.80 -8.85
C GLN A 40 6.60 9.11 -8.79
N ARG A 41 5.42 9.06 -8.16
CA ARG A 41 4.50 10.19 -8.06
C ARG A 41 5.00 11.32 -7.15
N LEU A 42 5.82 11.00 -6.14
CA LEU A 42 6.45 11.98 -5.23
C LEU A 42 7.20 13.08 -6.00
N HIS A 43 7.88 12.70 -7.07
CA HIS A 43 8.71 13.61 -7.86
C HIS A 43 7.88 14.47 -8.82
N SER A 44 6.72 13.97 -9.27
CA SER A 44 5.93 14.57 -10.33
C SER A 44 4.75 15.41 -9.85
N THR A 45 4.40 15.37 -8.56
CA THR A 45 3.15 15.96 -8.04
C THR A 45 3.44 16.80 -6.80
N ALA A 46 2.93 18.03 -6.76
CA ALA A 46 2.95 18.84 -5.54
C ALA A 46 1.93 18.31 -4.52
N ALA A 47 2.16 18.53 -3.22
CA ALA A 47 1.26 18.04 -2.18
C ALA A 47 -0.16 18.65 -2.29
N ALA A 48 -0.24 19.87 -2.80
CA ALA A 48 -1.48 20.62 -3.01
C ALA A 48 -2.43 20.00 -4.05
N ASP A 49 -1.88 19.25 -5.01
CA ASP A 49 -2.64 18.63 -6.11
C ASP A 49 -3.12 17.21 -5.77
N GLU A 50 -2.73 16.69 -4.61
CA GLU A 50 -3.10 15.36 -4.11
C GLU A 50 -4.58 15.17 -3.70
N PRO A 51 -5.41 16.21 -3.42
CA PRO A 51 -6.85 16.03 -3.17
C PRO A 51 -7.61 15.38 -4.33
N GLY A 52 -7.12 15.50 -5.56
CA GLY A 52 -7.68 14.88 -6.76
C GLY A 52 -7.24 13.42 -6.99
N ALA A 53 -6.38 12.87 -6.13
CA ALA A 53 -5.91 11.50 -6.30
C ALA A 53 -7.01 10.46 -6.03
N PHE A 54 -6.95 9.33 -6.74
CA PHE A 54 -7.85 8.18 -6.62
C PHE A 54 -7.97 7.63 -5.18
N ASP A 55 -6.95 7.83 -4.35
CA ASP A 55 -6.86 7.24 -3.01
C ASP A 55 -7.59 8.09 -1.95
N ARG A 56 -8.81 7.71 -1.59
CA ARG A 56 -9.65 8.43 -0.60
C ARG A 56 -8.98 8.72 0.77
N PRO A 57 -8.19 7.81 1.38
CA PRO A 57 -7.51 8.10 2.64
C PRO A 57 -6.44 9.18 2.49
N VAL A 58 -5.76 9.20 1.33
CA VAL A 58 -4.70 10.15 1.00
C VAL A 58 -5.28 11.53 0.69
N ALA A 59 -6.47 11.59 0.07
CA ALA A 59 -7.19 12.83 -0.18
C ALA A 59 -7.55 13.61 1.10
N GLY A 60 -7.63 12.94 2.26
CA GLY A 60 -7.81 13.61 3.55
C GLY A 60 -6.58 14.42 3.97
N LEU A 61 -5.38 13.85 3.83
CA LEU A 61 -4.12 14.57 4.08
C LEU A 61 -3.88 15.67 3.04
N GLY A 62 -4.18 15.42 1.77
CA GLY A 62 -4.09 16.43 0.71
C GLY A 62 -4.94 17.67 0.99
N ARG A 63 -6.13 17.51 1.60
CA ARG A 63 -6.97 18.64 2.02
C ARG A 63 -6.38 19.44 3.17
N LEU A 64 -5.64 18.79 4.08
CA LEU A 64 -4.96 19.50 5.17
C LEU A 64 -3.80 20.34 4.63
N THR A 65 -3.00 19.80 3.72
CA THR A 65 -1.91 20.54 3.07
C THR A 65 -2.44 21.71 2.25
N GLU A 66 -3.54 21.52 1.52
CA GLU A 66 -4.23 22.60 0.79
C GLU A 66 -4.75 23.69 1.74
N GLY A 67 -5.30 23.30 2.90
CA GLY A 67 -5.76 24.25 3.91
C GLY A 67 -4.63 25.10 4.49
N VAL A 68 -3.45 24.51 4.74
CA VAL A 68 -2.26 25.24 5.19
C VAL A 68 -1.74 26.17 4.10
N GLU A 69 -1.64 25.68 2.86
CA GLU A 69 -1.15 26.47 1.75
C GLU A 69 -2.06 27.67 1.43
N ARG A 70 -3.38 27.51 1.50
CA ARG A 70 -4.35 28.62 1.40
C ARG A 70 -4.14 29.68 2.48
N ARG A 71 -3.87 29.28 3.73
CA ARG A 71 -3.55 30.22 4.82
C ARG A 71 -2.25 30.98 4.54
N LEU A 72 -1.24 30.30 4.01
CA LEU A 72 0.02 30.92 3.60
C LEU A 72 -0.10 31.80 2.35
N GLY A 73 -1.09 31.55 1.49
CA GLY A 73 -1.46 32.39 0.36
C GLY A 73 -2.08 33.74 0.78
N GLN A 74 -2.71 33.79 1.94
CA GLN A 74 -3.35 35.00 2.48
C GLN A 74 -2.36 35.93 3.20
N ALA A 75 -1.21 35.42 3.63
CA ALA A 75 -0.19 36.23 4.27
C ALA A 75 0.45 37.21 3.28
N ARG A 76 0.43 38.50 3.62
CA ARG A 76 1.05 39.58 2.84
C ARG A 76 2.33 40.05 3.55
N PRO A 77 3.51 39.59 3.11
CA PRO A 77 4.76 40.00 3.72
C PRO A 77 5.05 41.47 3.38
N VAL A 78 5.43 42.25 4.40
CA VAL A 78 5.73 43.68 4.32
C VAL A 78 7.24 43.91 4.11
N THR A 79 8.07 43.03 4.67
CA THR A 79 9.54 43.14 4.60
C THR A 79 10.19 42.11 3.65
N ALA A 80 11.45 42.34 3.28
CA ALA A 80 12.23 41.39 2.47
C ALA A 80 12.50 40.07 3.23
N LEU A 81 12.72 40.16 4.55
CA LEU A 81 12.90 38.99 5.42
C LEU A 81 11.62 38.16 5.54
N GLU A 82 10.46 38.80 5.68
CA GLU A 82 9.17 38.09 5.70
C GLU A 82 8.90 37.38 4.37
N ARG A 83 9.30 37.97 3.23
CA ARG A 83 9.19 37.30 1.92
C ARG A 83 10.05 36.04 1.85
N SER A 84 11.29 36.08 2.34
CA SER A 84 12.17 34.91 2.33
C SER A 84 11.68 33.82 3.30
N LEU A 85 11.26 34.20 4.50
CA LEU A 85 10.72 33.26 5.49
C LEU A 85 9.45 32.59 4.99
N LEU A 86 8.56 33.34 4.33
CA LEU A 86 7.32 32.81 3.78
C LEU A 86 7.56 31.87 2.59
N ALA A 87 8.58 32.15 1.76
CA ALA A 87 9.01 31.25 0.70
C ALA A 87 9.57 29.93 1.26
N GLU A 88 10.43 30.02 2.29
CA GLU A 88 10.99 28.85 2.97
C GLU A 88 9.89 28.01 3.63
N LEU A 89 8.97 28.66 4.34
CA LEU A 89 7.86 27.97 5.00
C LEU A 89 6.95 27.24 4.00
N ARG A 90 6.70 27.84 2.82
CA ARG A 90 5.96 27.18 1.74
C ARG A 90 6.70 25.95 1.21
N ALA A 91 8.00 26.06 0.97
CA ALA A 91 8.82 24.93 0.52
C ALA A 91 8.82 23.80 1.56
N GLN A 92 8.93 24.14 2.85
CA GLN A 92 8.91 23.17 3.93
C GLN A 92 7.55 22.49 4.08
N VAL A 93 6.44 23.23 3.94
CA VAL A 93 5.08 22.67 3.97
C VAL A 93 4.84 21.72 2.80
N ASP A 94 5.28 22.08 1.59
CA ASP A 94 5.16 21.19 0.42
C ASP A 94 6.00 19.92 0.59
N LEU A 95 7.27 20.03 1.00
CA LEU A 95 8.13 18.88 1.26
C LEU A 95 7.56 17.96 2.35
N ASN A 96 7.12 18.51 3.47
CA ASN A 96 6.50 17.73 4.54
C ASN A 96 5.19 17.09 4.11
N GLY A 97 4.36 17.81 3.35
CA GLY A 97 3.12 17.29 2.78
C GLY A 97 3.36 16.09 1.87
N ARG A 98 4.31 16.23 0.93
CA ARG A 98 4.73 15.16 0.02
C ARG A 98 5.26 13.95 0.77
N MET A 99 6.10 14.15 1.80
CA MET A 99 6.65 13.07 2.62
C MET A 99 5.58 12.34 3.43
N LEU A 100 4.65 13.06 4.07
CA LEU A 100 3.55 12.46 4.82
C LEU A 100 2.66 11.61 3.92
N ILE A 101 2.32 12.13 2.73
CA ILE A 101 1.52 11.41 1.73
C ILE A 101 2.26 10.16 1.25
N LEU A 102 3.56 10.25 0.98
CA LEU A 102 4.37 9.10 0.61
C LEU A 102 4.39 8.03 1.70
N VAL A 103 4.64 8.42 2.96
CA VAL A 103 4.67 7.48 4.09
C VAL A 103 3.33 6.75 4.21
N LEU A 104 2.20 7.46 4.08
CA LEU A 104 0.89 6.83 4.10
C LEU A 104 0.70 5.83 2.95
N ARG A 105 1.11 6.19 1.72
CA ARG A 105 1.04 5.28 0.57
C ARG A 105 1.92 4.05 0.75
N LEU A 106 3.13 4.22 1.27
CA LEU A 106 4.05 3.11 1.58
C LEU A 106 3.48 2.21 2.69
N LEU A 107 2.81 2.77 3.70
CA LEU A 107 2.11 1.99 4.71
C LEU A 107 1.00 1.13 4.09
N ILE A 108 0.14 1.72 3.26
CA ILE A 108 -0.94 0.98 2.57
C ILE A 108 -0.37 -0.13 1.69
N GLY A 109 0.64 0.21 0.87
CA GLY A 109 1.29 -0.75 -0.01
C GLY A 109 2.03 -1.86 0.75
N SER A 110 2.67 -1.55 1.88
CA SER A 110 3.37 -2.54 2.70
C SER A 110 2.40 -3.49 3.42
N VAL A 111 1.26 -3.01 3.90
CA VAL A 111 0.21 -3.87 4.48
C VAL A 111 -0.30 -4.86 3.43
N ALA A 112 -0.60 -4.38 2.22
CA ALA A 112 -1.03 -5.24 1.11
C ALA A 112 0.07 -6.26 0.74
N ALA A 113 1.31 -5.81 0.57
CA ALA A 113 2.44 -6.69 0.23
C ALA A 113 2.69 -7.75 1.32
N THR A 114 2.63 -7.36 2.59
CA THR A 114 2.83 -8.26 3.73
C THR A 114 1.69 -9.27 3.85
N ALA A 115 0.44 -8.85 3.66
CA ALA A 115 -0.70 -9.76 3.62
C ALA A 115 -0.57 -10.77 2.45
N GLY A 116 -0.14 -10.30 1.28
CA GLY A 116 0.15 -11.17 0.12
C GLY A 116 1.24 -12.19 0.42
N LEU A 117 2.34 -11.75 1.01
CA LEU A 117 3.44 -12.63 1.46
C LEU A 117 2.98 -13.63 2.52
N ALA A 118 2.17 -13.22 3.49
CA ALA A 118 1.64 -14.11 4.53
C ALA A 118 0.73 -15.19 3.92
N LEU A 119 -0.13 -14.83 2.97
CA LEU A 119 -0.94 -15.78 2.22
C LEU A 119 -0.08 -16.76 1.42
N LEU A 120 0.97 -16.28 0.76
CA LEU A 120 1.90 -17.15 0.04
C LEU A 120 2.64 -18.08 1.01
N ALA A 121 3.20 -17.56 2.10
CA ALA A 121 3.93 -18.32 3.10
C ALA A 121 3.07 -19.43 3.72
N THR A 122 1.84 -19.11 4.13
CA THR A 122 0.89 -20.11 4.65
C THR A 122 0.56 -21.17 3.61
N THR A 123 0.38 -20.77 2.35
CA THR A 123 0.06 -21.72 1.27
C THR A 123 1.23 -22.65 0.93
N PHE A 124 2.47 -22.15 1.01
CA PHE A 124 3.69 -22.96 0.83
C PHE A 124 3.95 -23.88 2.02
N ALA A 125 3.73 -23.42 3.25
CA ALA A 125 3.88 -24.24 4.47
C ALA A 125 2.91 -25.43 4.51
N GLN A 126 1.74 -25.31 3.88
CA GLN A 126 0.76 -26.41 3.78
C GLN A 126 1.17 -27.51 2.78
N ARG A 127 2.00 -27.21 1.76
CA ARG A 127 2.44 -28.21 0.75
C ARG A 127 3.21 -29.41 1.33
N PRO A 128 4.23 -29.24 2.21
CA PRO A 128 4.96 -30.37 2.78
C PRO A 128 4.11 -31.21 3.73
N LEU A 129 3.20 -30.59 4.51
CA LEU A 129 2.29 -31.32 5.40
C LEU A 129 1.36 -32.26 4.62
N LEU A 130 0.77 -31.80 3.51
CA LEU A 130 -0.03 -32.64 2.62
C LEU A 130 0.80 -33.76 1.95
N GLY A 131 2.09 -33.53 1.74
CA GLY A 131 3.01 -34.56 1.24
C GLY A 131 3.32 -35.65 2.26
N ILE A 132 3.41 -35.29 3.54
CA ILE A 132 3.64 -36.21 4.65
C ILE A 132 2.40 -37.08 4.89
N PHE A 133 1.19 -36.51 4.93
CA PHE A 133 -0.06 -37.29 5.02
C PHE A 133 -0.19 -38.30 3.88
N ARG A 134 0.13 -37.89 2.65
CA ARG A 134 0.13 -38.77 1.48
C ARG A 134 1.15 -39.91 1.55
N ARG A 135 2.31 -39.69 2.19
CA ARG A 135 3.31 -40.76 2.44
C ARG A 135 2.91 -41.71 3.58
N LEU A 136 2.11 -41.23 4.53
CA LEU A 136 1.58 -42.01 5.64
C LEU A 136 0.32 -42.83 5.27
N GLY A 137 -0.21 -42.68 4.05
CA GLY A 137 -1.36 -43.45 3.59
C GLY A 137 -2.67 -43.10 4.30
N ILE A 138 -2.77 -41.86 4.81
CA ILE A 138 -3.97 -41.28 5.44
C ILE A 138 -4.52 -40.19 4.51
#